data_AF-A0A1G9U512-F1
#
_entry.id   AF-A0A1G9U512-F1
#
_cell.length_a   1.000
_cell.length_b   1.000
_cell.length_c   1.000
_cell.angle_alpha   90.00
_cell.angle_beta   90.00
_cell.angle_gamma   90.00
#
_symmetry.space_group_name_H-M   'P 1'
#
loop_
_entity.id
_entity.type
_entity.pdbx_description
1 polymer ?
#
loop_
_entity_poly.entity_id
_entity_poly.type
_entity_poly.pdbx_seq_one_letter_code
_entity_poly.pdbx_strand_id
1 'polypeptide(L)'
;MSEHLTEPVPPHGGMDADAYPAPPQLHWALVLLFTLLTLGIFMIVWIFIQSTWVRKINPASHVTSQFSAYVLLAIVSQVLVEGSGNLKAVGLLLTLASYVVFYFGAYSIRRSMLNHYNSVEPMQLRLSAAMTFLFSTFYLQYHMTRIARWKAASKLAI
;
A
#
# COMPACT_ATOMS: atom_id res chain seq x y z
N MET A 1 -33.28 -34.98 -16.64
CA MET A 1 -32.12 -34.87 -15.74
C MET A 1 -30.96 -34.40 -16.59
N SER A 2 -30.87 -33.09 -16.79
CA SER A 2 -29.90 -32.44 -17.68
C SER A 2 -28.59 -32.25 -16.95
N GLU A 3 -27.54 -32.95 -17.40
CA GLU A 3 -26.15 -32.66 -17.01
C GLU A 3 -25.85 -31.19 -17.27
N HIS A 4 -25.70 -30.43 -16.19
CA HIS A 4 -25.13 -29.10 -16.19
C HIS A 4 -23.64 -29.28 -16.45
N LEU A 5 -23.26 -29.23 -17.74
CA LEU A 5 -21.87 -29.18 -18.18
C LEU A 5 -21.20 -28.01 -17.47
N THR A 6 -20.40 -28.32 -16.45
CA THR A 6 -19.43 -27.39 -15.89
C THR A 6 -18.39 -27.15 -16.97
N GLU A 7 -18.60 -26.11 -17.77
CA GLU A 7 -17.56 -25.62 -18.68
C GLU A 7 -16.30 -25.38 -17.83
N PRO A 8 -15.13 -25.89 -18.25
CA PRO A 8 -13.88 -25.55 -17.60
C PRO A 8 -13.73 -24.03 -17.71
N VAL A 9 -13.64 -23.37 -16.55
CA VAL A 9 -13.40 -21.93 -16.46
C VAL A 9 -12.22 -21.60 -17.38
N PRO A 10 -12.42 -20.77 -18.42
CA PRO A 10 -11.36 -20.46 -19.36
C PRO A 10 -10.19 -19.84 -18.58
N PRO A 11 -8.93 -20.15 -18.91
CA PRO A 11 -7.81 -19.44 -18.31
C PRO A 11 -8.01 -17.94 -18.55
N HIS A 12 -8.31 -17.21 -17.48
CA HIS A 12 -8.62 -15.78 -17.51
C HIS A 12 -7.39 -15.00 -17.98
N GLY A 13 -7.23 -14.85 -19.29
CA GLY A 13 -6.05 -14.23 -19.89
C GLY A 13 -6.35 -13.15 -20.92
N GLY A 14 -7.61 -12.82 -21.21
CA GLY A 14 -7.95 -12.07 -22.43
C GLY A 14 -8.46 -10.64 -22.28
N MET A 15 -9.38 -10.34 -21.35
CA MET A 15 -10.18 -9.10 -21.47
C MET A 15 -10.00 -8.06 -20.35
N ASP A 16 -9.51 -8.43 -19.16
CA ASP A 16 -9.51 -7.50 -18.00
C ASP A 16 -8.13 -7.23 -17.38
N ALA A 17 -7.04 -7.85 -17.87
CA ALA A 17 -5.70 -7.68 -17.30
C ALA A 17 -5.19 -6.22 -17.38
N ASP A 18 -5.76 -5.43 -18.30
CA ASP A 18 -5.47 -4.01 -18.52
C ASP A 18 -6.50 -3.04 -17.93
N ALA A 19 -7.59 -3.53 -17.33
CA ALA A 19 -8.61 -2.66 -16.73
C ALA A 19 -8.07 -1.87 -15.53
N TYR A 20 -7.01 -2.36 -14.88
CA TYR A 20 -6.38 -1.73 -13.72
C TYR A 20 -4.91 -1.41 -13.95
N PRO A 21 -4.44 -0.21 -13.55
CA PRO A 21 -3.06 0.18 -13.74
C PRO A 21 -2.12 -0.69 -12.92
N ALA A 22 -0.96 -1.01 -13.50
CA ALA A 22 0.07 -1.78 -12.83
C ALA A 22 0.47 -1.14 -11.48
N PRO A 23 0.71 -1.95 -10.43
CA PRO A 23 1.23 -1.46 -9.17
C PRO A 23 2.59 -0.78 -9.35
N PRO A 24 2.96 0.16 -8.46
CA PRO A 24 4.25 0.83 -8.51
C PRO A 24 5.39 -0.19 -8.43
N GLN A 25 6.26 -0.19 -9.44
CA GLN A 25 7.21 -1.27 -9.72
C GLN A 25 8.65 -1.00 -9.26
N LEU A 26 8.86 -0.02 -8.40
CA LEU A 26 10.20 0.33 -7.91
C LEU A 26 10.69 -0.72 -6.90
N HIS A 27 11.89 -1.23 -7.09
CA HIS A 27 12.44 -2.28 -6.23
C HIS A 27 12.50 -1.79 -4.77
N TRP A 28 12.05 -2.61 -3.81
CA TRP A 28 11.96 -2.20 -2.41
C TRP A 28 13.30 -1.71 -1.84
N ALA A 29 14.43 -2.28 -2.28
CA ALA A 29 15.76 -1.85 -1.84
C ALA A 29 16.12 -0.45 -2.36
N LEU A 30 15.61 -0.05 -3.52
CA LEU A 30 15.77 1.32 -4.02
C LEU A 30 14.91 2.30 -3.23
N VAL A 31 13.68 1.91 -2.85
CA VAL A 31 12.86 2.72 -1.93
C VAL A 31 13.62 2.94 -0.62
N LEU A 32 14.21 1.88 -0.07
CA LEU A 32 15.01 1.96 1.15
C LEU A 32 16.24 2.87 0.95
N LEU A 33 16.99 2.67 -0.12
CA LEU A 33 18.17 3.48 -0.46
C LEU A 33 17.81 4.97 -0.55
N PHE A 34 16.79 5.33 -1.33
CA PHE A 34 16.35 6.73 -1.46
C PHE A 34 15.80 7.29 -0.16
N THR A 35 15.12 6.46 0.65
CA THR A 35 14.67 6.84 1.99
C THR A 35 15.87 7.19 2.87
N LEU A 36 16.94 6.39 2.85
CA LEU A 36 18.16 6.67 3.63
C LEU A 36 18.90 7.91 3.12
N LEU A 37 19.07 8.03 1.80
CA LEU A 37 19.77 9.17 1.17
C LEU A 37 19.06 10.51 1.37
N THR A 38 17.72 10.49 1.50
CA THR A 38 16.90 11.69 1.69
C THR A 38 16.43 11.87 3.15
N LEU A 39 17.00 11.11 4.10
CA LEU A 39 16.66 11.16 5.52
C LEU A 39 15.15 11.01 5.80
N GLY A 40 14.46 10.15 5.04
CA GLY A 40 13.04 9.86 5.24
C GLY A 40 12.09 10.63 4.32
N ILE A 41 12.52 11.70 3.65
CA ILE A 41 11.62 12.52 2.80
C ILE A 41 11.05 11.69 1.65
N PHE A 42 11.87 10.84 1.02
CA PHE A 42 11.41 9.97 -0.05
C PHE A 42 10.29 9.02 0.41
N MET A 43 10.33 8.54 1.66
CA MET A 43 9.28 7.68 2.21
C MET A 43 7.93 8.38 2.22
N ILE A 44 7.90 9.68 2.58
CA ILE A 44 6.66 10.48 2.60
C ILE A 44 6.07 10.58 1.20
N VAL A 45 6.89 10.89 0.20
CA VAL A 45 6.43 10.94 -1.20
C VAL A 45 5.95 9.55 -1.65
N TRP A 46 6.67 8.51 -1.27
CA TRP A 46 6.39 7.14 -1.69
C TRP A 46 5.06 6.59 -1.15
N ILE A 47 4.72 6.87 0.12
CA ILE A 47 3.43 6.47 0.68
C ILE A 47 2.25 7.13 -0.07
N PHE A 48 2.42 8.34 -0.59
CA PHE A 48 1.40 8.98 -1.43
C PHE A 48 1.27 8.30 -2.79
N ILE A 49 2.38 7.92 -3.43
CA ILE A 49 2.36 7.14 -4.67
C ILE A 49 1.63 5.80 -4.46
N GLN A 50 1.93 5.08 -3.38
CA GLN A 50 1.22 3.84 -3.06
C GLN A 50 -0.27 4.09 -2.76
N SER A 51 -0.60 5.11 -1.97
CA SER A 51 -2.00 5.39 -1.59
C SER A 51 -2.86 5.79 -2.78
N THR A 52 -2.31 6.61 -3.69
CA THR A 52 -3.01 7.08 -4.89
C THR A 52 -3.23 5.92 -5.85
N TRP A 53 -2.27 5.01 -5.98
CA TRP A 53 -2.47 3.77 -6.73
C TRP A 53 -3.56 2.88 -6.11
N VAL A 54 -3.57 2.71 -4.78
CA VAL A 54 -4.63 1.92 -4.10
C VAL A 54 -6.02 2.48 -4.35
N ARG A 55 -6.18 3.81 -4.42
CA ARG A 55 -7.47 4.42 -4.76
C ARG A 55 -7.95 4.08 -6.17
N LYS A 56 -7.07 3.69 -7.08
CA LYS A 56 -7.45 3.25 -8.43
C LYS A 56 -8.05 1.84 -8.45
N ILE A 57 -7.60 0.95 -7.56
CA ILE A 57 -8.16 -0.40 -7.40
C ILE A 57 -9.31 -0.44 -6.39
N ASN A 58 -9.35 0.50 -5.44
CA ASN A 58 -10.39 0.63 -4.44
C ASN A 58 -10.77 2.12 -4.24
N PRO A 59 -11.70 2.65 -5.04
CA PRO A 59 -12.13 4.05 -4.97
C PRO A 59 -12.76 4.44 -3.63
N ALA A 60 -13.37 3.49 -2.91
CA ALA A 60 -13.97 3.68 -1.59
C ALA A 60 -12.93 3.84 -0.46
N SER A 61 -11.64 3.68 -0.77
CA SER A 61 -10.59 3.75 0.24
C SER A 61 -10.22 5.20 0.60
N HIS A 62 -10.19 5.48 1.90
CA HIS A 62 -9.77 6.79 2.46
C HIS A 62 -8.26 6.88 2.72
N VAL A 63 -7.46 5.99 2.14
CA VAL A 63 -6.02 5.80 2.45
C VAL A 63 -5.21 7.07 2.23
N THR A 64 -5.42 7.78 1.12
CA THR A 64 -4.70 9.03 0.85
C THR A 64 -5.00 10.10 1.89
N SER A 65 -6.26 10.21 2.33
CA SER A 65 -6.65 11.14 3.40
C SER A 65 -6.02 10.76 4.74
N GLN A 66 -5.95 9.47 5.06
CA GLN A 66 -5.27 8.97 6.26
C GLN A 66 -3.78 9.33 6.25
N PHE A 67 -3.09 9.16 5.12
CA PHE A 67 -1.68 9.55 5.03
C PHE A 67 -1.47 11.06 5.05
N SER A 68 -2.36 11.86 4.48
CA SER A 68 -2.33 13.32 4.64
C SER A 68 -2.48 13.72 6.10
N ALA A 69 -3.43 13.11 6.83
CA ALA A 69 -3.62 13.36 8.26
C ALA A 69 -2.38 12.95 9.08
N TYR A 70 -1.78 11.79 8.75
CA TYR A 70 -0.51 11.36 9.36
C TYR A 70 0.60 12.41 9.20
N VAL A 71 0.82 12.90 7.96
CA VAL A 71 1.88 13.89 7.70
C VAL A 71 1.64 15.19 8.45
N LEU A 72 0.40 15.69 8.46
CA LEU A 72 0.05 16.90 9.21
C LEU A 72 0.28 16.72 10.71
N LEU A 73 -0.18 15.60 11.29
CA LEU A 73 0.05 15.29 12.70
C LEU A 73 1.55 15.17 13.02
N ALA A 74 2.32 14.54 12.15
CA ALA A 74 3.76 14.38 12.33
C ALA A 74 4.49 15.73 12.30
N ILE A 75 4.12 16.65 11.40
CA ILE A 75 4.73 18.00 11.33
C ILE A 75 4.39 18.80 12.59
N VAL A 76 3.11 18.85 12.96
CA VAL A 76 2.65 19.58 14.16
C VAL A 76 3.29 19.01 15.42
N SER A 77 3.45 17.68 15.50
CA SER A 77 4.06 17.04 16.66
C SER A 77 5.53 17.42 16.82
N GLN A 78 6.31 17.55 15.74
CA GLN A 78 7.72 17.96 15.84
C GLN A 78 7.86 19.37 16.44
N VAL A 79 7.04 20.32 15.99
CA VAL A 79 7.05 21.70 16.51
C VAL A 79 6.74 21.72 18.01
N LEU A 80 5.80 20.89 18.47
CA LEU A 80 5.40 20.83 19.87
C LEU A 80 6.42 20.11 20.77
N VAL A 81 7.16 19.13 20.22
CA VAL A 81 8.21 18.39 20.94
C VAL A 81 9.40 19.28 21.30
N GLU A 82 9.68 20.30 20.50
CA GLU A 82 10.69 21.32 20.79
C GLU A 82 10.28 22.28 21.91
N GLY A 83 9.00 22.34 22.25
CA GLY A 83 8.49 23.11 23.38
C GLY A 83 8.89 22.54 24.75
N SER A 84 8.47 23.22 25.82
CA SER A 84 8.71 22.79 27.21
C SER A 84 7.43 22.43 27.95
N GLY A 85 7.54 21.58 28.98
CA GLY A 85 6.43 21.22 29.86
C GLY A 85 5.29 20.50 29.12
N ASN A 86 4.05 20.98 29.32
CA ASN A 86 2.86 20.37 28.75
C ASN A 86 2.86 20.33 27.21
N LEU A 87 3.47 21.32 26.55
CA LEU A 87 3.56 21.34 25.08
C LEU A 87 4.36 20.15 24.55
N LYS A 88 5.50 19.84 25.17
CA LYS A 88 6.29 18.66 24.85
C LYS A 88 5.52 17.36 25.06
N ALA A 89 4.79 17.25 26.16
CA ALA A 89 3.97 16.09 26.45
C ALA A 89 2.88 15.88 25.37
N VAL A 90 2.20 16.95 24.96
CA VAL A 90 1.23 16.92 23.86
C VAL A 90 1.90 16.54 22.54
N GLY A 91 3.09 17.08 22.25
CA GLY A 91 3.86 16.72 21.05
C GLY A 91 4.24 15.23 21.00
N LEU A 92 4.63 14.63 22.14
CA LEU A 92 4.89 13.19 22.22
C LEU A 92 3.63 12.35 22.01
N LEU A 93 2.49 12.75 22.58
CA LEU A 93 1.21 12.08 22.37
C LEU A 93 0.75 12.16 20.91
N LEU A 94 0.91 13.32 20.26
CA LEU A 94 0.61 13.48 18.84
C LEU A 94 1.55 12.68 17.95
N THR A 95 2.81 12.51 18.36
CA THR A 95 3.75 11.63 17.67
C THR A 95 3.27 10.17 17.72
N LEU A 96 2.80 9.69 18.87
CA LEU A 96 2.20 8.35 18.95
C LEU A 96 0.92 8.23 18.12
N ALA A 97 0.04 9.25 18.18
CA ALA A 97 -1.18 9.28 17.39
C ALA A 97 -0.90 9.27 15.88
N SER A 98 0.14 9.96 15.41
CA SER A 98 0.51 9.95 13.99
C SER A 98 0.93 8.54 13.54
N TYR A 99 1.72 7.81 14.33
CA TYR A 99 2.07 6.42 14.01
C TYR A 99 0.84 5.50 13.96
N VAL A 100 -0.13 5.70 14.85
CA VAL A 100 -1.39 4.94 14.81
C VAL A 100 -2.13 5.18 13.48
N VAL A 101 -2.25 6.43 13.04
CA VAL A 101 -2.87 6.78 11.76
C VAL A 101 -2.09 6.19 10.58
N PHE A 102 -0.76 6.23 10.62
CA PHE A 102 0.09 5.59 9.62
C PHE A 102 -0.22 4.09 9.48
N TYR A 103 -0.31 3.36 10.60
CA TYR A 103 -0.62 1.93 10.56
C TYR A 103 -2.03 1.66 10.04
N PHE A 104 -3.04 2.48 10.38
CA PHE A 104 -4.36 2.36 9.77
C PHE A 104 -4.30 2.50 8.24
N GLY A 105 -3.52 3.46 7.73
CA GLY A 105 -3.27 3.60 6.29
C GLY A 105 -2.61 2.37 5.67
N ALA A 106 -1.53 1.88 6.29
CA ALA A 106 -0.79 0.70 5.81
C ALA A 106 -1.67 -0.57 5.76
N TYR A 107 -2.47 -0.81 6.82
CA TYR A 107 -3.40 -1.94 6.85
C TYR A 107 -4.58 -1.78 5.90
N SER A 108 -4.98 -0.53 5.59
CA SER A 108 -6.00 -0.24 4.60
C SER A 108 -5.51 -0.52 3.17
N ILE A 109 -4.23 -0.19 2.85
CA ILE A 109 -3.57 -0.65 1.62
C ILE A 109 -3.58 -2.18 1.53
N ARG A 110 -3.10 -2.85 2.60
CA ARG A 110 -3.06 -4.32 2.66
C ARG A 110 -4.44 -4.93 2.39
N ARG A 111 -5.48 -4.43 3.05
CA ARG A 111 -6.86 -4.92 2.89
C ARG A 111 -7.36 -4.72 1.46
N SER A 112 -7.12 -3.54 0.88
CA SER A 112 -7.52 -3.23 -0.49
C SER A 112 -6.85 -4.15 -1.50
N MET A 113 -5.54 -4.42 -1.33
CA MET A 113 -4.83 -5.38 -2.19
C MET A 113 -5.36 -6.80 -2.03
N LEU A 114 -5.61 -7.26 -0.81
CA LEU A 114 -6.16 -8.61 -0.58
C LEU A 114 -7.55 -8.76 -1.19
N ASN A 115 -8.41 -7.76 -1.05
CA ASN A 115 -9.74 -7.82 -1.64
C ASN A 115 -9.62 -7.86 -3.17
N HIS A 116 -8.91 -6.89 -3.76
CA HIS A 116 -8.76 -6.77 -5.22
C HIS A 116 -8.18 -8.04 -5.86
N TYR A 117 -7.05 -8.54 -5.35
CA TYR A 117 -6.35 -9.69 -5.93
C TYR A 117 -6.90 -11.06 -5.50
N ASN A 118 -7.99 -11.09 -4.74
CA ASN A 118 -8.71 -12.34 -4.44
C ASN A 118 -10.15 -12.32 -4.95
N SER A 119 -10.70 -11.17 -5.36
CA SER A 119 -12.05 -11.07 -5.93
C SER A 119 -12.06 -10.64 -7.39
N VAL A 120 -11.32 -9.60 -7.76
CA VAL A 120 -11.36 -9.01 -9.12
C VAL A 120 -10.31 -9.66 -10.01
N GLU A 121 -9.07 -9.73 -9.53
CA GLU A 121 -7.96 -10.38 -10.22
C GLU A 121 -7.48 -11.57 -9.37
N PRO A 122 -8.13 -12.75 -9.42
CA PRO A 122 -7.91 -13.84 -8.47
C PRO A 122 -6.52 -14.47 -8.64
N MET A 123 -5.53 -13.87 -7.95
CA MET A 123 -4.13 -14.30 -7.90
C MET A 123 -3.81 -15.03 -6.59
N GLN A 124 -4.82 -15.31 -5.75
CA GLN A 124 -4.68 -15.93 -4.43
C GLN A 124 -3.64 -15.21 -3.56
N LEU A 125 -3.67 -13.87 -3.57
CA LEU A 125 -2.71 -13.05 -2.86
C LEU A 125 -2.84 -13.27 -1.34
N ARG A 126 -1.71 -13.60 -0.71
CA ARG A 126 -1.57 -13.68 0.76
C ARG A 126 -0.58 -12.64 1.25
N LEU A 127 -1.00 -11.84 2.23
CA LEU A 127 -0.18 -10.82 2.89
C LEU A 127 -0.18 -11.05 4.40
N SER A 128 0.98 -11.07 5.02
CA SER A 128 1.12 -11.21 6.48
C SER A 128 0.84 -9.89 7.18
N ALA A 129 -0.02 -9.93 8.21
CA ALA A 129 -0.28 -8.78 9.07
C ALA A 129 0.98 -8.40 9.88
N ALA A 130 1.65 -9.39 10.49
CA ALA A 130 2.88 -9.16 11.25
C ALA A 130 3.98 -8.50 10.42
N MET A 131 4.18 -8.93 9.17
CA MET A 131 5.16 -8.29 8.28
C MET A 131 4.73 -6.89 7.84
N THR A 132 3.43 -6.65 7.73
CA THR A 132 2.90 -5.30 7.47
C THR A 132 3.10 -4.37 8.67
N PHE A 133 3.06 -4.91 9.90
CA PHE A 133 3.39 -4.13 11.09
C PHE A 133 4.89 -3.81 11.18
N LEU A 134 5.77 -4.79 10.98
CA LEU A 134 7.22 -4.60 11.13
C LEU A 134 7.85 -3.79 9.99
N PHE A 135 7.42 -4.02 8.75
CA PHE A 135 8.08 -3.47 7.55
C PHE A 135 7.17 -2.59 6.68
N SER A 136 5.87 -2.52 7.02
CA SER A 136 4.84 -1.66 6.42
C SER A 136 5.04 -1.38 4.92
N THR A 137 5.47 -0.16 4.59
CA THR A 137 5.61 0.32 3.21
C THR A 137 6.55 -0.54 2.37
N PHE A 138 7.65 -1.03 2.93
CA PHE A 138 8.62 -1.85 2.19
C PHE A 138 8.08 -3.25 1.88
N TYR A 139 7.39 -3.85 2.85
CA TYR A 139 6.77 -5.17 2.65
C TYR A 139 5.66 -5.12 1.60
N LEU A 140 4.83 -4.08 1.64
CA LEU A 140 3.80 -3.84 0.64
C LEU A 140 4.43 -3.53 -0.73
N GLN A 141 5.50 -2.74 -0.77
CA GLN A 141 6.23 -2.44 -2.01
C GLN A 141 6.82 -3.69 -2.66
N TYR A 142 7.41 -4.59 -1.88
CA TYR A 142 7.95 -5.85 -2.37
C TYR A 142 6.86 -6.67 -3.09
N HIS A 143 5.67 -6.77 -2.49
CA HIS A 143 4.54 -7.50 -3.09
C HIS A 143 4.00 -6.80 -4.33
N MET A 144 3.84 -5.47 -4.30
CA MET A 144 3.43 -4.66 -5.46
C MET A 144 4.38 -4.87 -6.65
N THR A 145 5.70 -4.79 -6.41
CA THR A 145 6.71 -4.99 -7.46
C THR A 145 6.66 -6.41 -8.02
N ARG A 146 6.48 -7.42 -7.17
CA ARG A 146 6.35 -8.82 -7.59
C ARG A 146 5.13 -9.02 -8.51
N ILE A 147 3.99 -8.43 -8.15
CA ILE A 147 2.75 -8.49 -8.94
C ILE A 147 2.94 -7.77 -10.28
N ALA A 148 3.54 -6.58 -10.29
CA ALA A 148 3.81 -5.83 -11.52
C ALA A 148 4.67 -6.64 -12.50
N ARG A 149 5.72 -7.30 -12.01
CA ARG A 149 6.59 -8.17 -12.81
C ARG A 149 5.86 -9.39 -13.37
N TRP A 150 5.01 -10.02 -12.55
CA TRP A 150 4.16 -11.13 -13.00
C TRP A 150 3.23 -10.69 -14.13
N LYS A 151 2.52 -9.56 -13.96
CA LYS A 151 1.66 -9.00 -15.01
C LYS A 151 2.43 -8.69 -16.30
N ALA A 152 3.63 -8.11 -16.18
CA ALA A 152 4.48 -7.82 -17.33
C ALA A 152 4.93 -9.09 -18.06
N ALA A 153 5.30 -10.14 -17.32
CA ALA A 153 5.67 -11.44 -17.91
C ALA A 153 4.48 -12.11 -18.62
N SER A 154 3.28 -12.08 -18.03
CA SER A 154 2.07 -12.64 -18.66
C SER A 154 1.72 -11.96 -19.99
N LYS A 155 1.95 -10.65 -20.11
CA LYS A 155 1.71 -9.92 -21.37
C LYS A 155 2.67 -10.29 -22.50
N LEU A 156 3.88 -10.74 -22.18
CA LEU A 156 4.88 -11.12 -23.17
C LEU A 156 4.71 -12.57 -23.66
N ALA A 157 3.86 -13.36 -23.00
CA ALA A 157 3.59 -14.75 -23.32
C ALA A 157 2.37 -14.95 -24.24
N ILE A 158 1.70 -13.85 -24.62
CA ILE A 158 0.56 -13.79 -25.56
C ILE A 158 1.08 -13.15 -26.85
#